data_AF-A0A381PTI3-F1
#
_entry.id   AF-A0A381PTI3-F1
#
_cell.length_a   1.000
_cell.length_b   1.000
_cell.length_c   1.000
_cell.angle_alpha   90.00
_cell.angle_beta   90.00
_cell.angle_gamma   90.00
#
_symmetry.space_group_name_H-M   'P 1'
#
loop_
_entity.id
_entity.type
_entity.pdbx_description
1 polymer ?
#
loop_
_entity_poly.entity_id
_entity_poly.type
_entity_poly.pdbx_seq_one_letter_code
_entity_poly.pdbx_strand_id
1 'polypeptide(L)'
;MWAYPPGNFLPHAVTHERTENTDVPVLISHQEPTPAEDHVLINLSVEIPAFFGRFERVAEIILDPERSIGRDRYRNYRDKGYPLFHHDLDNWEEQ
;
A
#
# COMPACT_ATOMS: atom_id res chain seq x y z
N MET A 1 2.24 10.83 9.75
CA MET A 1 3.08 11.17 8.59
C MET A 1 3.47 12.65 8.54
N TRP A 2 2.78 13.58 9.23
CA TRP A 2 3.15 15.01 9.24
C TRP A 2 4.50 15.37 9.87
N ALA A 3 5.01 14.52 10.78
CA ALA A 3 6.22 14.81 11.54
C ALA A 3 7.45 13.99 11.08
N TYR A 4 7.31 13.17 10.04
CA TYR A 4 8.36 12.27 9.59
C TYR A 4 8.36 12.10 8.06
N PRO A 5 9.55 12.16 7.40
CA PRO A 5 10.82 12.60 7.98
C PRO A 5 10.80 14.12 8.27
N PRO A 6 11.63 14.63 9.19
CA PRO A 6 11.67 16.06 9.51
C PRO A 6 11.97 16.91 8.27
N GLY A 7 11.26 18.03 8.11
CA GLY A 7 11.45 18.95 6.99
C GLY A 7 10.70 18.57 5.70
N ASN A 8 9.99 17.44 5.68
CA ASN A 8 9.20 17.01 4.53
C ASN A 8 7.70 17.22 4.77
N PHE A 9 6.99 17.65 3.73
CA PHE A 9 5.54 17.76 3.74
C PHE A 9 4.92 16.78 2.73
N LEU A 10 4.18 15.80 3.24
CA LEU A 10 3.47 14.82 2.42
C LEU A 10 1.97 14.91 2.70
N PRO A 11 1.18 15.58 1.83
CA PRO A 11 -0.23 15.78 2.08
C PRO A 11 -1.02 14.48 2.09
N HIS A 12 -1.76 14.24 3.17
CA HIS A 12 -2.53 13.02 3.37
C HIS A 12 -3.80 13.24 4.19
N ALA A 13 -4.77 12.36 4.01
CA ALA A 13 -5.99 12.33 4.78
C ALA A 13 -6.33 10.90 5.19
N VAL A 14 -6.95 10.76 6.36
CA VAL A 14 -7.60 9.53 6.78
C VAL A 14 -9.06 9.61 6.38
N THR A 15 -9.56 8.60 5.68
CA THR A 15 -10.98 8.48 5.33
C THR A 15 -11.59 7.26 6.02
N HIS A 16 -12.79 7.45 6.56
CA HIS A 16 -13.54 6.41 7.27
C HIS A 16 -14.68 5.84 6.42
N GLU A 17 -15.20 6.63 5.49
CA GLU A 17 -16.26 6.23 4.58
C GLU A 17 -15.79 6.30 3.12
N ARG A 18 -16.32 5.40 2.29
CA ARG A 18 -16.03 5.38 0.85
C ARG A 18 -16.36 6.70 0.15
N THR A 19 -17.39 7.40 0.61
CA THR A 19 -17.91 8.62 -0.02
C THR A 19 -17.17 9.89 0.38
N GLU A 20 -16.23 9.82 1.32
CA GLU A 20 -15.40 10.95 1.71
C GLU A 20 -14.42 11.29 0.59
N ASN A 21 -14.74 12.33 -0.18
CA ASN A 21 -13.82 12.87 -1.17
C ASN A 21 -12.83 13.80 -0.48
N THR A 22 -11.54 13.46 -0.55
CA THR A 22 -10.46 14.30 -0.04
C THR A 22 -9.47 14.53 -1.17
N ASP A 23 -9.25 15.81 -1.50
CA ASP A 23 -8.32 16.22 -2.56
C ASP A 23 -6.89 16.24 -2.01
N VAL A 24 -6.33 15.05 -1.78
CA VAL A 24 -4.97 14.84 -1.30
C VAL A 24 -4.31 13.66 -2.03
N PRO A 25 -3.00 13.70 -2.25
CA PRO A 25 -2.29 12.67 -3.02
C PRO A 25 -2.12 11.34 -2.26
N VAL A 26 -2.27 11.33 -0.93
CA VAL A 26 -2.15 10.11 -0.12
C VAL A 26 -3.40 9.91 0.73
N LEU A 27 -4.12 8.83 0.46
CA LEU A 27 -5.30 8.41 1.22
C LEU A 27 -4.96 7.25 2.14
N ILE A 28 -5.39 7.34 3.38
CA ILE A 28 -5.24 6.28 4.39
C ILE A 28 -6.66 5.82 4.75
N SER A 29 -6.97 4.56 4.49
CA SER A 29 -8.29 4.01 4.78
C SER A 29 -8.25 2.51 5.00
N HIS A 30 -9.33 2.01 5.61
CA HIS A 30 -9.67 0.59 5.62
C HIS A 30 -10.79 0.25 4.63
N GLN A 31 -11.30 1.25 3.89
CA GLN A 31 -12.36 1.08 2.88
C GLN A 31 -11.77 1.01 1.47
N GLU A 32 -12.56 0.45 0.55
CA GLU A 32 -12.30 0.61 -0.87
C GLU A 32 -12.36 2.10 -1.24
N PRO A 33 -11.32 2.67 -1.87
CA PRO A 33 -11.36 4.06 -2.29
C PRO A 33 -12.41 4.28 -3.38
N THR A 34 -12.97 5.48 -3.48
CA THR A 34 -13.68 5.87 -4.70
C THR A 34 -12.75 5.76 -5.91
N PRO A 35 -13.26 5.42 -7.11
CA PRO A 35 -12.44 5.43 -8.31
C PRO A 35 -11.80 6.81 -8.50
N ALA A 36 -10.47 6.84 -8.50
CA ALA A 36 -9.65 8.04 -8.67
C ALA A 36 -8.42 7.65 -9.52
N GLU A 37 -7.38 8.48 -9.56
CA GLU A 37 -6.11 8.09 -10.18
C GLU A 37 -5.44 6.95 -9.39
N ASP A 38 -5.71 5.72 -9.82
CA ASP A 38 -5.30 4.48 -9.16
C ASP A 38 -3.84 4.09 -9.46
N HIS A 39 -2.88 4.94 -9.06
CA HIS A 39 -1.47 4.71 -9.36
C HIS A 39 -0.83 3.64 -8.46
N VAL A 40 -0.88 3.83 -7.15
CA VAL A 40 -0.16 2.97 -6.19
C VAL A 40 -1.06 2.61 -5.01
N LEU A 41 -1.14 1.31 -4.72
CA LEU A 41 -1.71 0.79 -3.48
C LEU A 41 -0.59 0.32 -2.55
N ILE A 42 -0.55 0.87 -1.34
CA ILE A 42 0.21 0.30 -0.23
C ILE A 42 -0.76 -0.55 0.60
N ASN A 43 -0.68 -1.87 0.46
CA ASN A 43 -1.53 -2.79 1.20
C ASN A 43 -0.86 -3.16 2.52
N LEU A 44 -1.44 -2.70 3.63
CA LEU A 44 -1.03 -3.06 4.99
C LEU A 44 -1.95 -4.11 5.63
N SER A 45 -2.91 -4.65 4.87
CA SER A 45 -3.83 -5.69 5.37
C SER A 45 -3.22 -7.08 5.22
N VAL A 46 -3.76 -8.04 5.96
CA VAL A 46 -3.33 -9.45 5.87
C VAL A 46 -3.88 -10.16 4.62
N GLU A 47 -4.81 -9.54 3.90
CA GLU A 47 -5.46 -10.07 2.70
C GLU A 47 -5.05 -9.29 1.45
N ILE A 48 -5.36 -9.82 0.27
CA ILE A 48 -5.26 -9.06 -0.98
C ILE A 48 -6.62 -8.38 -1.20
N PRO A 49 -6.70 -7.04 -1.21
CA PRO A 49 -7.98 -6.35 -1.41
C PRO A 49 -8.59 -6.72 -2.76
N ALA A 50 -9.89 -7.00 -2.83
CA ALA A 50 -10.54 -7.41 -4.08
C ALA A 50 -10.38 -6.40 -5.22
N PHE A 51 -10.21 -5.12 -4.87
CA PHE A 51 -10.03 -4.01 -5.79
C PHE A 51 -8.57 -3.77 -6.20
N PHE A 52 -7.59 -4.57 -5.74
CA PHE A 52 -6.16 -4.31 -5.98
C PHE A 52 -5.80 -4.20 -7.47
N GLY A 53 -6.50 -4.95 -8.34
CA GLY A 53 -6.20 -5.03 -9.77
C GLY A 53 -6.46 -3.74 -10.54
N ARG A 54 -7.07 -2.72 -9.90
CA ARG A 54 -7.24 -1.39 -10.48
C ARG A 54 -5.96 -0.54 -10.41
N PHE A 55 -5.02 -0.91 -9.54
CA PHE A 55 -3.80 -0.14 -9.32
C PHE A 55 -2.68 -0.55 -10.26
N GLU A 56 -1.91 0.43 -10.75
CA GLU A 56 -0.73 0.15 -11.59
C GLU A 56 0.37 -0.57 -10.82
N ARG A 57 0.51 -0.27 -9.52
CA ARG A 57 1.48 -0.89 -8.62
C ARG A 57 0.87 -1.20 -7.27
N VAL A 58 1.27 -2.35 -6.72
CA VAL A 58 0.96 -2.74 -5.35
C VAL A 58 2.27 -2.94 -4.60
N ALA A 59 2.39 -2.28 -3.44
CA ALA A 59 3.46 -2.48 -2.49
C ALA A 59 2.89 -3.09 -1.21
N GLU A 60 3.59 -4.08 -0.66
CA GLU A 60 3.27 -4.69 0.63
C GLU A 60 4.48 -4.66 1.55
N ILE A 61 4.26 -4.42 2.84
CA ILE A 61 5.28 -4.48 3.87
C ILE A 61 5.18 -5.84 4.55
N ILE A 62 6.28 -6.61 4.53
CA ILE A 62 6.34 -7.93 5.16
C ILE A 62 7.24 -7.83 6.39
N LEU A 63 6.66 -8.04 7.58
CA LEU A 63 7.39 -8.14 8.84
C LEU A 63 7.63 -9.61 9.21
N ASP A 64 8.67 -9.87 10.00
CA ASP A 64 9.08 -11.23 10.42
C ASP A 64 7.96 -12.14 10.96
N PRO A 65 7.06 -11.69 11.86
CA PRO A 65 5.98 -12.54 12.36
C PRO A 65 4.94 -12.90 11.28
N GLU A 66 4.87 -12.16 10.17
CA GLU A 66 3.84 -12.29 9.13
C GLU A 66 4.36 -12.91 7.83
N ARG A 67 5.63 -13.37 7.80
CA ARG A 67 6.25 -13.92 6.59
C ARG A 67 5.45 -15.06 5.94
N SER A 68 4.75 -15.89 6.70
CA SER A 68 3.92 -16.97 6.14
C SER A 68 2.76 -16.42 5.31
N ILE A 69 2.01 -15.48 5.86
CA ILE A 69 0.86 -14.86 5.20
C ILE A 69 1.33 -14.07 3.98
N GLY A 70 2.45 -13.33 4.11
CA GLY A 70 3.09 -12.63 3.00
C GLY A 70 3.48 -13.56 1.84
N ARG A 71 3.98 -14.77 2.14
CA ARG A 71 4.30 -15.77 1.10
C ARG A 71 3.06 -16.22 0.33
N ASP A 72 1.92 -16.35 0.98
CA ASP A 72 0.68 -16.76 0.30
C ASP A 72 0.17 -15.66 -0.64
N ARG A 73 0.25 -14.39 -0.23
CA ARG A 73 -0.06 -13.26 -1.11
C ARG A 73 0.92 -13.15 -2.27
N TYR A 74 2.23 -13.32 -2.01
CA TYR A 74 3.26 -13.36 -3.06
C TYR A 74 2.98 -14.44 -4.12
N ARG A 75 2.63 -15.66 -3.69
CA ARG A 75 2.23 -16.74 -4.63
C ARG A 75 1.00 -16.34 -5.44
N ASN A 76 -0.01 -15.72 -4.80
CA ASN A 76 -1.22 -15.29 -5.49
C ASN A 76 -0.93 -14.28 -6.61
N TYR A 77 -0.05 -13.31 -6.37
CA TYR A 77 0.37 -12.37 -7.42
C TYR A 77 1.18 -13.06 -8.52
N ARG A 78 2.10 -13.95 -8.16
CA ARG A 78 2.91 -14.70 -9.12
C ARG A 78 2.05 -15.56 -10.04
N ASP A 79 1.09 -16.28 -9.47
CA ASP A 79 0.25 -17.22 -10.22
C ASP A 79 -0.71 -16.48 -11.17
N LYS A 80 -0.99 -15.19 -10.91
CA LYS A 80 -1.70 -14.28 -11.81
C LYS A 80 -0.79 -13.61 -12.86
N GLY A 81 0.52 -13.88 -12.84
CA GLY A 81 1.47 -13.39 -13.83
C GLY A 81 1.99 -11.96 -13.58
N TYR A 82 1.79 -11.40 -12.38
CA TYR A 82 2.34 -10.08 -12.07
C TYR A 82 3.87 -10.12 -11.93
N PRO A 83 4.59 -9.09 -12.41
CA PRO A 83 6.01 -8.95 -12.13
C PRO A 83 6.21 -8.68 -10.64
N LEU A 84 7.05 -9.48 -9.98
CA LEU A 84 7.30 -9.38 -8.55
C LEU A 84 8.71 -8.91 -8.27
N PHE A 85 8.80 -7.92 -7.38
CA PHE A 85 10.05 -7.36 -6.90
C PHE A 85 10.10 -7.49 -5.38
N HIS A 86 11.29 -7.79 -4.86
CA HIS A 86 11.57 -7.79 -3.44
C HIS A 86 12.60 -6.70 -3.16
N HIS A 87 12.31 -5.85 -2.18
CA HIS A 87 13.17 -4.77 -1.74
C HIS A 87 13.48 -4.97 -0.27
N ASP A 88 14.77 -5.07 0.04
CA ASP A 88 15.25 -5.02 1.41
C ASP A 88 15.22 -3.56 1.88
N LEU A 89 14.62 -3.33 3.04
CA LEU A 89 14.44 -2.01 3.63
C LEU A 89 15.19 -1.86 4.97
N ASP A 90 16.08 -2.78 5.33
CA ASP A 90 16.74 -2.76 6.66
C ASP A 90 17.54 -1.47 6.93
N ASN A 91 18.05 -0.79 5.88
CA ASN A 91 18.85 0.45 5.99
C ASN A 91 18.24 1.64 5.22
N TRP A 92 16.92 1.81 5.30
CA TRP A 92 16.20 2.82 4.50
C TRP A 92 16.41 4.27 4.96
N GLU A 93 16.85 4.52 6.21
CA GLU A 93 17.12 5.88 6.72
C GLU A 93 18.53 6.39 6.41
N GLU A 94 19.44 5.52 5.94
CA GLU A 94 20.83 5.87 5.61
C GLU A 94 21.02 6.28 4.13
N GLN A 95 19.94 6.37 3.35
CA GLN A 95 19.94 6.68 1.90
C GLN A 95 19.56 8.13 1.59
#